data_AF-A0A8H8JNK8-F1
#
_entry.id   AF-A0A8H8JNK8-F1
#
_cell.length_a   1.000
_cell.length_b   1.000
_cell.length_c   1.000
_cell.angle_alpha   90.00
_cell.angle_beta   90.00
_cell.angle_gamma   90.00
#
_symmetry.space_group_name_H-M   'P 1'
#
loop_
_entity.id
_entity.type
_entity.pdbx_description
1 polymer ?
#
loop_
_entity_poly.entity_id
_entity_poly.type
_entity_poly.pdbx_seq_one_letter_code
_entity_poly.pdbx_strand_id
1 'polypeptide(L)'
;MDSSIAAWRVADKAEVMALSPDGFILALGSGESDSILLYSVNYGVPNHEPLRASKYLTSVTFSPDGQMVACSSQDNVFVWNAATGQQLFSTGPHGEYIYDVIFSADSQLVISGSFDCEIRLWYASTGRPAAGSPINTKNKVASPPASPDGTKLAAGCVHGIIEVYSVGAWEELYTLKTDHTRPTILFSPDARYILSRGGKPFRVWDAETGYDTDISFNRDPKSTYRSFVFSPDGRYIALGADQAIEIWDVAARSLHKSFPHGHHGSGCNLAYFSNGRRLISGSPEDQIIKIWDVHQNGEDIGPLKLDSEVDATSITSLADLVSNLQLRGCSDLTGQLDVTKASEYPVSSGGFGDIYRCRLKSGIEVAVKTVRLYAGSSDQDKKYLKHAAQELYAWSKCKHVNIQPLLGMAMFRGQVGMIAEWESNGSVPEYLERHPDVDRCDMSTQIIDGLSYLHASGVVHGDLKGANVLVSIDGTPRLADFGNAKLQEYTLKFTKTSTKETMSSRWAAPELYEGAPCSFTTDVYALGMTVLETITGEVPWSGQTEHFVLFAVTLKRECPERPEAHIPTYSEHGDALWSVLRWCWENDPGKRPTAEQVKSKMENITKQGLRSIEVDMADVGTS
;
A
#
# COMPACT_ATOMS: atom_id res chain seq x y z
N MET A 1 2.43 16.76 35.24
CA MET A 1 3.41 17.47 34.40
C MET A 1 3.01 17.20 32.97
N ASP A 2 2.70 18.27 32.24
CA ASP A 2 1.98 18.29 30.96
C ASP A 2 2.37 17.18 29.97
N SER A 3 1.40 16.33 29.63
CA SER A 3 1.40 15.53 28.40
C SER A 3 0.86 16.40 27.27
N SER A 4 1.64 17.37 26.81
CA SER A 4 1.32 18.08 25.57
C SER A 4 1.46 17.10 24.42
N ILE A 5 0.36 16.86 23.68
CA ILE A 5 0.36 16.17 22.41
C ILE A 5 1.38 16.91 21.53
N ALA A 6 2.50 16.26 21.21
CA ALA A 6 3.50 16.85 20.32
C ALA A 6 2.83 17.04 18.95
N ALA A 7 2.54 18.29 18.60
CA ALA A 7 1.94 18.66 17.33
C ALA A 7 2.73 18.06 16.16
N TRP A 8 2.05 17.44 15.20
CA TRP A 8 2.68 16.90 14.00
C TRP A 8 3.15 18.07 13.13
N ARG A 9 4.41 18.46 13.32
CA ARG A 9 5.02 19.57 12.61
C ARG A 9 5.67 19.07 11.33
N VAL A 10 5.37 19.73 10.22
CA VAL A 10 5.93 19.41 8.91
C VAL A 10 7.03 20.40 8.54
N ALA A 11 7.90 20.00 7.61
CA ALA A 11 9.09 20.77 7.24
C ALA A 11 8.78 21.98 6.34
N ASP A 12 7.60 21.98 5.71
CA ASP A 12 7.20 23.00 4.75
C ASP A 12 5.73 23.40 4.98
N LYS A 13 5.30 24.52 4.39
CA LYS A 13 3.91 24.98 4.47
C LYS A 13 2.98 23.96 3.77
N ALA A 14 1.90 23.59 4.43
CA ALA A 14 0.89 22.68 3.88
C ALA A 14 -0.09 23.41 2.93
N GLU A 15 0.41 24.07 1.88
CA GLU A 15 -0.41 24.90 0.98
C GLU A 15 -1.24 24.07 0.00
N VAL A 16 -0.68 22.95 -0.47
CA VAL A 16 -1.41 21.90 -1.19
C VAL A 16 -1.27 20.60 -0.41
N MET A 17 -2.35 19.82 -0.37
CA MET A 17 -2.44 18.61 0.44
C MET A 17 -3.33 17.56 -0.23
N ALA A 18 -2.89 16.30 -0.23
CA ALA A 18 -3.72 15.17 -0.63
C ALA A 18 -3.42 13.95 0.23
N LEU A 19 -4.47 13.22 0.59
CA LEU A 19 -4.38 11.94 1.29
C LEU A 19 -4.53 10.81 0.28
N SER A 20 -3.65 9.82 0.35
CA SER A 20 -3.76 8.58 -0.42
C SER A 20 -5.08 7.84 -0.11
N PRO A 21 -5.65 7.07 -1.06
CA PRO A 21 -6.93 6.37 -0.86
C PRO A 21 -6.95 5.41 0.35
N ASP A 22 -5.79 4.83 0.68
CA ASP A 22 -5.62 3.95 1.84
C ASP A 22 -5.42 4.70 3.17
N GLY A 23 -5.19 6.01 3.12
CA GLY A 23 -5.01 6.90 4.26
C GLY A 23 -3.63 6.85 4.91
N PHE A 24 -2.63 6.20 4.30
CA PHE A 24 -1.31 6.03 4.93
C PHE A 24 -0.29 7.07 4.52
N ILE A 25 -0.44 7.63 3.32
CA ILE A 25 0.47 8.63 2.76
C ILE A 25 -0.26 9.97 2.63
N LEU A 26 0.36 11.02 3.17
CA LEU A 26 -0.04 12.40 2.99
C LEU A 26 0.97 13.10 2.08
N ALA A 27 0.53 13.55 0.92
CA ALA A 27 1.32 14.43 0.06
C ALA A 27 1.13 15.88 0.50
N LEU A 28 2.23 16.59 0.69
CA LEU A 28 2.27 18.00 1.08
C LEU A 28 3.18 18.79 0.15
N GLY A 29 2.75 19.99 -0.21
CA GLY A 29 3.56 20.92 -0.98
C GLY A 29 3.34 22.37 -0.56
N SER A 30 4.36 23.18 -0.82
CA SER A 30 4.41 24.62 -0.57
C SER A 30 4.62 25.35 -1.89
N GLY A 31 3.93 26.46 -2.11
CA GLY A 31 4.06 27.26 -3.33
C GLY A 31 5.46 27.87 -3.50
N GLU A 32 6.25 27.98 -2.44
CA GLU A 32 7.63 28.47 -2.49
C GLU A 32 8.66 27.35 -2.78
N SER A 33 8.25 26.09 -2.62
CA SER A 33 9.08 24.90 -2.78
C SER A 33 8.95 24.32 -4.19
N ASP A 34 10.00 23.65 -4.64
CA ASP A 34 10.03 22.91 -5.90
C ASP A 34 9.76 21.41 -5.71
N SER A 35 9.15 21.03 -4.59
CA SER A 35 8.99 19.63 -4.24
C SER A 35 7.72 19.34 -3.46
N ILE A 36 7.23 18.11 -3.62
CA ILE A 36 6.19 17.51 -2.78
C ILE A 36 6.85 16.53 -1.82
N LEU A 37 6.48 16.64 -0.55
CA LEU A 37 6.89 15.73 0.50
C LEU A 37 5.77 14.71 0.74
N LEU A 38 6.12 13.43 0.66
CA LEU A 38 5.23 12.34 1.03
C LEU A 38 5.51 11.95 2.48
N TYR A 39 4.54 12.13 3.37
CA TYR A 39 4.62 11.74 4.77
C TYR A 39 3.83 10.47 5.04
N SER A 40 4.38 9.59 5.89
CA SER A 40 3.55 8.59 6.56
C SER A 40 2.64 9.31 7.56
N VAL A 41 1.33 9.13 7.37
CA VAL A 41 0.30 9.58 8.30
C VAL A 41 0.43 8.90 9.66
N ASN A 42 0.98 7.68 9.66
CA ASN A 42 1.14 6.91 10.88
C ASN A 42 2.33 7.34 11.73
N TYR A 43 3.35 7.94 11.13
CA TYR A 43 4.60 8.25 11.84
C TYR A 43 4.89 9.74 11.88
N GLY A 44 4.22 10.51 11.01
CA GLY A 44 4.48 11.92 10.83
C GLY A 44 5.85 12.23 10.24
N VAL A 45 6.51 11.24 9.63
CA VAL A 45 7.83 11.38 8.98
C VAL A 45 7.74 11.19 7.47
N PRO A 46 8.67 11.77 6.68
CA PRO A 46 8.73 11.55 5.25
C PRO A 46 8.97 10.07 4.88
N ASN A 47 8.28 9.55 3.86
CA ASN A 47 8.40 8.17 3.37
C ASN A 47 9.58 7.99 2.38
N HIS A 48 9.85 8.99 1.55
CA HIS A 48 10.84 8.95 0.48
C HIS A 48 11.54 10.30 0.30
N GLU A 49 12.50 10.36 -0.63
CA GLU A 49 13.04 11.64 -1.09
C GLU A 49 11.92 12.54 -1.67
N PRO A 50 12.04 13.88 -1.55
CA PRO A 50 11.04 14.81 -2.07
C PRO A 50 10.82 14.63 -3.57
N LEU A 51 9.55 14.55 -3.99
CA LEU A 51 9.19 14.47 -5.41
C LEU A 51 9.47 15.84 -6.06
N ARG A 52 10.48 15.90 -6.92
CA ARG A 52 10.91 17.16 -7.56
C ARG A 52 9.96 17.58 -8.67
N ALA A 53 9.44 18.79 -8.55
CA ALA A 53 8.58 19.48 -9.49
C ALA A 53 9.18 20.87 -9.79
N SER A 54 8.33 21.88 -9.98
CA SER A 54 8.72 23.29 -10.06
C SER A 54 8.03 24.14 -8.98
N LYS A 55 8.48 25.38 -8.80
CA LYS A 55 7.89 26.32 -7.84
C LYS A 55 6.43 26.65 -8.20
N TYR A 56 5.68 27.20 -7.25
CA TYR A 56 4.26 27.56 -7.40
C TYR A 56 3.36 26.34 -7.64
N LEU A 57 3.42 25.37 -6.72
CA LEU A 57 2.49 24.24 -6.66
C LEU A 57 1.07 24.76 -6.46
N THR A 58 0.13 24.31 -7.30
CA THR A 58 -1.28 24.74 -7.24
C THR A 58 -2.21 23.62 -6.79
N SER A 59 -1.87 22.35 -7.08
CA SER A 59 -2.62 21.19 -6.62
C SER A 59 -1.75 19.93 -6.56
N VAL A 60 -2.18 18.98 -5.74
CA VAL A 60 -1.59 17.64 -5.63
C VAL A 60 -2.73 16.64 -5.43
N THR A 61 -2.62 15.46 -6.04
CA THR A 61 -3.64 14.41 -5.91
C THR A 61 -3.02 13.02 -6.04
N PHE A 62 -3.70 12.02 -5.46
CA PHE A 62 -3.40 10.61 -5.70
C PHE A 62 -4.37 10.04 -6.74
N SER A 63 -3.91 9.06 -7.51
CA SER A 63 -4.83 8.24 -8.31
C SER A 63 -5.75 7.42 -7.39
N PRO A 64 -7.01 7.14 -7.80
CA PRO A 64 -7.96 6.35 -6.99
C PRO A 64 -7.46 4.96 -6.57
N ASP A 65 -6.62 4.33 -7.39
CA ASP A 65 -5.94 3.06 -7.09
C ASP A 65 -4.68 3.20 -6.21
N GLY A 66 -4.27 4.44 -5.90
CA GLY A 66 -3.14 4.78 -5.02
C GLY A 66 -1.76 4.59 -5.63
N GLN A 67 -1.66 4.22 -6.92
CA GLN A 67 -0.39 3.89 -7.57
C GLN A 67 0.40 5.10 -8.05
N MET A 68 -0.27 6.24 -8.26
CA MET A 68 0.34 7.44 -8.81
C MET A 68 0.03 8.68 -7.97
N VAL A 69 0.94 9.64 -8.02
CA VAL A 69 0.76 11.00 -7.50
C VAL A 69 0.88 11.96 -8.68
N ALA A 70 -0.04 12.90 -8.80
CA ALA A 70 0.04 13.99 -9.77
C ALA A 70 0.08 15.34 -9.05
N CYS A 71 0.79 16.30 -9.66
CA CYS A 71 0.87 17.66 -9.19
C CYS A 71 0.84 18.65 -10.35
N SER A 72 0.16 19.77 -10.15
CA SER A 72 0.26 20.92 -11.02
C SER A 72 1.14 22.00 -10.39
N SER A 73 2.04 22.55 -11.20
CA SER A 73 2.95 23.62 -10.83
C SER A 73 3.02 24.64 -11.95
N GLN A 74 2.68 25.89 -11.63
CA GLN A 74 2.61 26.99 -12.58
C GLN A 74 1.81 26.62 -13.84
N ASP A 75 2.45 26.13 -14.89
CA ASP A 75 1.89 25.76 -16.20
C ASP A 75 2.11 24.28 -16.57
N ASN A 76 2.74 23.47 -15.72
CA ASN A 76 3.06 22.06 -15.99
C ASN A 76 2.38 21.10 -15.01
N VAL A 77 2.12 19.88 -15.49
CA VAL A 77 1.69 18.74 -14.66
C VAL A 77 2.82 17.73 -14.57
N PHE A 78 3.07 17.23 -13.37
CA PHE A 78 4.06 16.21 -13.08
C PHE A 78 3.38 14.98 -12.48
N VAL A 79 3.83 13.79 -12.87
CA VAL A 79 3.25 12.53 -12.40
C VAL A 79 4.37 11.58 -11.98
N TRP A 80 4.22 10.98 -10.80
CA TRP A 80 5.15 10.04 -10.21
C TRP A 80 4.45 8.73 -9.84
N ASN A 81 5.24 7.66 -9.78
CA ASN A 81 4.85 6.44 -9.11
C ASN A 81 4.86 6.68 -7.59
N ALA A 82 3.73 6.40 -6.92
CA ALA A 82 3.54 6.72 -5.51
C ALA A 82 4.42 5.88 -4.57
N ALA A 83 4.76 4.65 -4.97
CA ALA A 83 5.53 3.70 -4.14
C ALA A 83 7.04 3.89 -4.26
N THR A 84 7.53 4.26 -5.45
CA THR A 84 8.97 4.39 -5.72
C THR A 84 9.45 5.83 -5.72
N GLY A 85 8.54 6.81 -5.85
CA GLY A 85 8.86 8.21 -6.07
C GLY A 85 9.44 8.53 -7.45
N GLN A 86 9.53 7.53 -8.34
CA GLN A 86 10.05 7.73 -9.69
C GLN A 86 9.10 8.61 -10.51
N GLN A 87 9.62 9.68 -11.12
CA GLN A 87 8.86 10.48 -12.06
C GLN A 87 8.55 9.67 -13.31
N LEU A 88 7.27 9.52 -13.62
CA LEU A 88 6.80 8.77 -14.78
C LEU A 88 6.84 9.68 -16.02
N PHE A 89 6.27 10.88 -15.91
CA PHE A 89 6.31 11.88 -16.97
C PHE A 89 6.00 13.28 -16.40
N SER A 90 6.28 14.29 -17.20
CA SER A 90 5.71 15.64 -17.07
C SER A 90 5.04 16.02 -18.37
N THR A 91 3.98 16.80 -18.30
CA THR A 91 3.29 17.30 -19.49
C THR A 91 4.05 18.47 -20.09
N GLY A 92 3.74 18.84 -21.34
CA GLY A 92 4.17 20.14 -21.87
C GLY A 92 3.40 21.29 -21.19
N PRO A 93 3.93 22.52 -21.23
CA PRO A 93 3.33 23.64 -20.53
C PRO A 93 1.97 24.01 -21.13
N HIS A 94 1.03 24.35 -20.27
CA HIS A 94 -0.15 25.14 -20.60
C HIS A 94 0.26 26.54 -21.06
N GLY A 95 -0.64 27.24 -21.74
CA GLY A 95 -0.38 28.63 -22.15
C GLY A 95 -0.37 29.61 -20.98
N GLU A 96 -1.00 29.22 -19.86
CA GLU A 96 -1.18 30.00 -18.64
C GLU A 96 -1.25 29.09 -17.40
N TYR A 97 -1.42 29.69 -16.22
CA TYR A 97 -1.48 29.00 -14.93
C TYR A 97 -2.53 27.88 -14.86
N ILE A 98 -2.11 26.71 -14.40
CA ILE A 98 -2.96 25.58 -14.02
C ILE A 98 -3.53 25.82 -12.63
N TYR A 99 -4.83 25.67 -12.48
CA TYR A 99 -5.48 25.76 -11.16
C TYR A 99 -5.51 24.44 -10.42
N ASP A 100 -5.70 23.33 -11.13
CA ASP A 100 -5.93 22.04 -10.51
C ASP A 100 -5.55 20.88 -11.43
N VAL A 101 -5.25 19.74 -10.82
CA VAL A 101 -5.01 18.47 -11.50
C VAL A 101 -5.73 17.35 -10.74
N ILE A 102 -6.40 16.48 -11.49
CA ILE A 102 -7.09 15.32 -10.94
C ILE A 102 -6.83 14.05 -11.77
N PHE A 103 -7.11 12.89 -11.20
CA PHE A 103 -7.24 11.65 -11.95
C PHE A 103 -8.72 11.36 -12.27
N SER A 104 -8.98 10.66 -13.37
CA SER A 104 -10.28 10.04 -13.60
C SER A 104 -10.56 8.94 -12.56
N ALA A 105 -11.83 8.63 -12.31
CA ALA A 105 -12.26 7.65 -11.31
C ALA A 105 -11.68 6.24 -11.52
N ASP A 106 -11.32 5.89 -12.75
CA ASP A 106 -10.70 4.63 -13.15
C ASP A 106 -9.15 4.66 -13.18
N SER A 107 -8.54 5.74 -12.69
CA SER A 107 -7.09 6.02 -12.72
C SER A 107 -6.46 6.09 -14.12
N GLN A 108 -7.23 6.08 -15.21
CA GLN A 108 -6.68 5.99 -16.57
C GLN A 108 -6.23 7.34 -17.16
N LEU A 109 -6.81 8.44 -16.70
CA LEU A 109 -6.55 9.78 -17.22
C LEU A 109 -6.05 10.72 -16.12
N VAL A 110 -5.13 11.60 -16.50
CA VAL A 110 -4.76 12.81 -15.76
C VAL A 110 -5.43 13.99 -16.45
N ILE A 111 -6.12 14.83 -15.67
CA ILE A 111 -6.93 15.95 -16.17
C ILE A 111 -6.45 17.24 -15.50
N SER A 112 -6.16 18.27 -16.28
CA SER A 112 -5.82 19.61 -15.76
C SER A 112 -6.76 20.67 -16.33
N GLY A 113 -6.98 21.73 -15.57
CA GLY A 113 -7.69 22.92 -16.04
C GLY A 113 -6.85 24.19 -15.84
N SER A 114 -6.75 25.00 -16.89
CA SER A 114 -5.90 26.20 -16.90
C SER A 114 -6.66 27.48 -17.26
N PHE A 115 -6.05 28.61 -16.89
CA PHE A 115 -6.50 29.94 -17.23
C PHE A 115 -6.40 30.28 -18.73
N ASP A 116 -5.76 29.41 -19.53
CA ASP A 116 -5.70 29.46 -20.98
C ASP A 116 -7.00 29.03 -21.68
N CYS A 117 -8.05 28.72 -20.90
CA CYS A 117 -9.34 28.20 -21.36
C CYS A 117 -9.28 26.76 -21.90
N GLU A 118 -8.22 26.00 -21.63
CA GLU A 118 -8.10 24.60 -22.00
C GLU A 118 -8.24 23.68 -20.78
N ILE A 119 -8.98 22.58 -20.98
CA ILE A 119 -8.85 21.38 -20.17
C ILE A 119 -8.01 20.38 -20.96
N ARG A 120 -6.93 19.89 -20.38
CA ARG A 120 -6.05 18.91 -21.03
C ARG A 120 -6.15 17.56 -20.34
N LEU A 121 -6.02 16.52 -21.17
CA LEU A 121 -6.18 15.13 -20.77
C LEU A 121 -4.98 14.33 -21.25
N TRP A 122 -4.42 13.50 -20.38
CA TRP A 122 -3.34 12.58 -20.72
C TRP A 122 -3.63 11.18 -20.20
N TYR A 123 -3.23 10.16 -20.95
CA TYR A 123 -3.25 8.78 -20.45
C TYR A 123 -2.23 8.63 -19.33
N ALA A 124 -2.68 8.26 -18.14
CA ALA A 124 -1.86 8.12 -16.94
C ALA A 124 -0.73 7.09 -17.11
N SER A 125 -0.93 6.07 -17.94
CA SER A 125 0.08 5.03 -18.21
C SER A 125 1.22 5.46 -19.12
N THR A 126 1.02 6.50 -19.95
CA THR A 126 2.00 6.86 -21.01
C THR A 126 2.37 8.34 -21.05
N GLY A 127 1.61 9.20 -20.38
CA GLY A 127 1.74 10.66 -20.46
C GLY A 127 1.37 11.26 -21.82
N ARG A 128 0.83 10.47 -22.75
CA ARG A 128 0.40 10.98 -24.07
C ARG A 128 -0.96 11.67 -23.97
N PRO A 129 -1.19 12.76 -24.74
CA PRO A 129 -2.50 13.39 -24.81
C PRO A 129 -3.60 12.39 -25.19
N ALA A 130 -4.71 12.40 -24.45
CA ALA A 130 -5.85 11.54 -24.72
C ALA A 130 -6.67 12.06 -25.92
N ALA A 131 -7.44 11.18 -26.55
CA ALA A 131 -8.36 11.56 -27.62
C ALA A 131 -9.38 12.60 -27.12
N GLY A 132 -9.56 13.68 -27.88
CA GLY A 132 -10.44 14.80 -27.49
C GLY A 132 -9.76 15.94 -26.71
N SER A 133 -8.46 15.82 -26.40
CA SER A 133 -7.68 16.90 -25.75
C SER A 133 -7.01 17.85 -26.77
N PRO A 134 -6.90 19.16 -26.50
CA PRO A 134 -7.54 19.88 -25.38
C PRO A 134 -9.04 20.10 -25.63
N ILE A 135 -9.80 20.16 -24.55
CA ILE A 135 -11.19 20.63 -24.58
C ILE A 135 -11.16 22.14 -24.42
N ASN A 136 -11.62 22.86 -25.44
CA ASN A 136 -11.69 24.31 -25.43
C ASN A 136 -12.96 24.77 -24.72
N THR A 137 -12.78 25.44 -23.59
CA THR A 137 -13.88 26.03 -22.82
C THR A 137 -14.17 27.44 -23.31
N LYS A 138 -15.38 27.94 -23.08
CA LYS A 138 -15.77 29.29 -23.54
C LYS A 138 -15.27 30.40 -22.63
N ASN A 139 -14.76 30.05 -21.45
CA ASN A 139 -14.37 30.98 -20.40
C ASN A 139 -13.11 30.51 -19.68
N LYS A 140 -12.35 31.43 -19.08
CA LYS A 140 -11.16 31.08 -18.30
C LYS A 140 -11.51 30.13 -17.14
N VAL A 141 -10.98 28.92 -17.19
CA VAL A 141 -11.34 27.82 -16.30
C VAL A 141 -10.63 27.95 -14.95
N ALA A 142 -11.34 27.62 -13.89
CA ALA A 142 -10.89 27.45 -12.52
C ALA A 142 -11.42 26.07 -12.07
N SER A 143 -10.49 25.10 -11.98
CA SER A 143 -10.65 23.73 -11.46
C SER A 143 -11.70 22.85 -12.17
N PRO A 144 -11.31 21.71 -12.76
CA PRO A 144 -12.25 20.72 -13.27
C PRO A 144 -12.35 19.48 -12.37
N PRO A 145 -13.17 19.43 -11.30
CA PRO A 145 -13.49 18.18 -10.65
C PRO A 145 -14.21 17.20 -11.60
N ALA A 146 -13.82 15.93 -11.55
CA ALA A 146 -14.54 14.83 -12.17
C ALA A 146 -15.56 14.26 -11.18
N SER A 147 -16.67 13.75 -11.70
CA SER A 147 -17.64 13.02 -10.89
C SER A 147 -17.09 11.67 -10.44
N PRO A 148 -17.41 11.19 -9.23
CA PRO A 148 -16.92 9.92 -8.70
C PRO A 148 -17.32 8.69 -9.53
N ASP A 149 -18.43 8.77 -10.25
CA ASP A 149 -18.88 7.72 -11.19
C ASP A 149 -18.13 7.76 -12.53
N GLY A 150 -17.25 8.75 -12.73
CA GLY A 150 -16.44 8.92 -13.93
C GLY A 150 -17.22 9.36 -15.16
N THR A 151 -18.48 9.82 -15.02
CA THR A 151 -19.35 10.15 -16.17
C THR A 151 -19.32 11.61 -16.57
N LYS A 152 -18.99 12.53 -15.65
CA LYS A 152 -19.05 13.97 -15.85
C LYS A 152 -17.79 14.68 -15.37
N LEU A 153 -17.48 15.83 -15.97
CA LEU A 153 -16.44 16.76 -15.58
C LEU A 153 -17.06 18.14 -15.47
N ALA A 154 -16.88 18.85 -14.35
CA ALA A 154 -17.43 20.20 -14.18
C ALA A 154 -16.29 21.20 -14.07
N ALA A 155 -16.30 22.26 -14.86
CA ALA A 155 -15.24 23.26 -14.94
C ALA A 155 -15.78 24.65 -14.61
N GLY A 156 -15.31 25.25 -13.51
CA GLY A 156 -15.74 26.57 -13.07
C GLY A 156 -15.04 27.67 -13.83
N CYS A 157 -15.61 28.88 -13.89
CA CYS A 157 -14.95 30.03 -14.49
C CYS A 157 -15.03 31.26 -13.59
N VAL A 158 -14.16 32.25 -13.82
CA VAL A 158 -14.08 33.47 -13.01
C VAL A 158 -15.41 34.24 -12.93
N HIS A 159 -16.26 34.14 -13.96
CA HIS A 159 -17.53 34.85 -14.08
C HIS A 159 -18.74 34.09 -13.49
N GLY A 160 -18.51 33.03 -12.72
CA GLY A 160 -19.60 32.27 -12.08
C GLY A 160 -20.35 31.36 -13.05
N ILE A 161 -19.69 30.94 -14.13
CA ILE A 161 -20.21 29.94 -15.06
C ILE A 161 -19.53 28.62 -14.73
N ILE A 162 -20.29 27.53 -14.66
CA ILE A 162 -19.77 26.18 -14.50
C ILE A 162 -20.20 25.39 -15.73
N GLU A 163 -19.24 24.95 -16.52
CA GLU A 163 -19.46 24.17 -17.74
C GLU A 163 -19.32 22.68 -17.38
N VAL A 164 -20.34 21.88 -17.66
CA VAL A 164 -20.34 20.43 -17.35
C VAL A 164 -20.24 19.64 -18.64
N TYR A 165 -19.27 18.72 -18.69
CA TYR A 165 -18.92 17.92 -19.84
C TYR A 165 -19.14 16.43 -19.57
N SER A 166 -19.47 15.66 -20.61
CA SER A 166 -19.47 14.20 -20.53
C SER A 166 -18.03 13.66 -20.59
N VAL A 167 -17.67 12.72 -19.72
CA VAL A 167 -16.39 12.01 -19.82
C VAL A 167 -16.47 10.97 -20.94
N GLY A 168 -15.42 10.86 -21.75
CA GLY A 168 -15.33 9.94 -22.89
C GLY A 168 -15.74 10.57 -24.22
N ALA A 169 -16.93 11.19 -24.30
CA ALA A 169 -17.35 11.95 -25.49
C ALA A 169 -16.84 13.41 -25.48
N TRP A 170 -16.55 13.96 -24.30
CA TRP A 170 -16.02 15.32 -24.09
C TRP A 170 -16.91 16.44 -24.66
N GLU A 171 -18.21 16.20 -24.71
CA GLU A 171 -19.21 17.18 -25.14
C GLU A 171 -19.74 17.97 -23.94
N GLU A 172 -20.00 19.27 -24.14
CA GLU A 172 -20.67 20.11 -23.14
C GLU A 172 -22.13 19.63 -22.99
N LEU A 173 -22.48 19.13 -21.81
CA LEU A 173 -23.83 18.69 -21.46
C LEU A 173 -24.73 19.88 -21.16
N TYR A 174 -24.28 20.75 -20.25
CA TYR A 174 -25.01 21.95 -19.84
C TYR A 174 -24.10 22.91 -19.08
N THR A 175 -24.61 24.13 -18.88
CA THR A 175 -23.92 25.20 -18.16
C THR A 175 -24.75 25.66 -16.96
N LEU A 176 -24.12 25.75 -15.79
CA LEU A 176 -24.71 26.27 -14.56
C LEU A 176 -24.26 27.72 -14.34
N LYS A 177 -25.18 28.58 -13.88
CA LYS A 177 -24.88 29.97 -13.52
C LYS A 177 -24.98 30.15 -12.02
N THR A 178 -23.86 30.48 -11.41
CA THR A 178 -23.75 30.86 -10.01
C THR A 178 -23.37 32.32 -9.89
N ASP A 179 -23.71 32.93 -8.77
CA ASP A 179 -23.32 34.28 -8.42
C ASP A 179 -22.00 34.34 -7.64
N HIS A 180 -21.27 33.22 -7.60
CA HIS A 180 -19.91 33.07 -7.07
C HIS A 180 -18.86 33.60 -8.05
N THR A 181 -17.92 34.37 -7.54
CA THR A 181 -16.67 34.71 -8.24
C THR A 181 -15.66 33.59 -8.02
N ARG A 182 -15.17 32.97 -9.11
CA ARG A 182 -14.24 31.83 -9.07
C ARG A 182 -14.75 30.68 -8.16
N PRO A 183 -15.83 29.99 -8.55
CA PRO A 183 -16.37 28.92 -7.73
C PRO A 183 -15.40 27.75 -7.66
N THR A 184 -15.09 27.28 -6.45
CA THR A 184 -14.58 25.92 -6.22
C THR A 184 -15.75 24.96 -6.39
N ILE A 185 -15.54 23.83 -7.06
CA ILE A 185 -16.59 22.87 -7.40
C ILE A 185 -16.25 21.51 -6.78
N LEU A 186 -17.26 20.78 -6.32
CA LEU A 186 -17.14 19.38 -5.91
C LEU A 186 -18.36 18.59 -6.37
N PHE A 187 -18.17 17.32 -6.73
CA PHE A 187 -19.28 16.39 -6.84
C PHE A 187 -19.55 15.73 -5.49
N SER A 188 -20.82 15.41 -5.21
CA SER A 188 -21.15 14.51 -4.10
C SER A 188 -20.59 13.11 -4.38
N PRO A 189 -20.25 12.31 -3.35
CA PRO A 189 -19.70 10.96 -3.53
C PRO A 189 -20.58 10.01 -4.32
N ASP A 190 -21.90 10.21 -4.27
CA ASP A 190 -22.89 9.45 -5.05
C ASP A 190 -23.11 10.00 -6.48
N ALA A 191 -22.32 11.00 -6.88
CA ALA A 191 -22.37 11.70 -8.16
C ALA A 191 -23.70 12.41 -8.47
N ARG A 192 -24.63 12.51 -7.51
CA ARG A 192 -25.97 13.09 -7.73
C ARG A 192 -25.99 14.60 -7.72
N TYR A 193 -25.05 15.23 -7.03
CA TYR A 193 -25.04 16.67 -6.84
C TYR A 193 -23.70 17.29 -7.22
N ILE A 194 -23.76 18.49 -7.78
CA ILE A 194 -22.64 19.39 -7.93
C ILE A 194 -22.77 20.45 -6.85
N LEU A 195 -21.73 20.65 -6.07
CA LEU A 195 -21.60 21.75 -5.13
C LEU A 195 -20.65 22.78 -5.68
N SER A 196 -20.94 24.05 -5.43
CA SER A 196 -19.99 25.10 -5.70
C SER A 196 -20.09 26.23 -4.71
N ARG A 197 -18.95 26.89 -4.54
CA ARG A 197 -18.72 27.86 -3.49
C ARG A 197 -17.73 28.91 -3.95
N GLY A 198 -18.02 30.18 -3.65
CA GLY A 198 -17.09 31.30 -3.84
C GLY A 198 -17.08 32.23 -2.63
N GLY A 199 -17.39 33.52 -2.82
CA GLY A 199 -17.57 34.48 -1.72
C GLY A 199 -18.97 34.49 -1.06
N LYS A 200 -19.89 33.63 -1.52
CA LYS A 200 -21.32 33.59 -1.09
C LYS A 200 -21.78 32.18 -0.72
N PRO A 201 -22.91 31.98 0.00
CA PRO A 201 -23.38 30.66 0.47
C PRO A 201 -23.28 29.56 -0.58
N PHE A 202 -22.98 28.33 -0.16
CA PHE A 202 -22.92 27.18 -1.06
C PHE A 202 -24.20 27.06 -1.88
N ARG A 203 -24.05 26.67 -3.14
CA ARG A 203 -25.15 26.25 -3.99
C ARG A 203 -24.97 24.79 -4.39
N VAL A 204 -26.10 24.13 -4.57
CA VAL A 204 -26.19 22.70 -4.91
C VAL A 204 -27.03 22.56 -6.16
N TRP A 205 -26.48 21.91 -7.17
CA TRP A 205 -27.18 21.55 -8.41
C TRP A 205 -27.38 20.05 -8.47
N ASP A 206 -28.48 19.64 -9.07
CA ASP A 206 -28.67 18.26 -9.49
C ASP A 206 -27.72 17.98 -10.66
N ALA A 207 -26.89 16.96 -10.52
CA ALA A 207 -25.82 16.64 -11.45
C ALA A 207 -26.30 15.89 -12.70
N GLU A 208 -27.58 15.54 -12.79
CA GLU A 208 -28.14 14.91 -13.98
C GLU A 208 -28.87 15.93 -14.86
N THR A 209 -29.66 16.79 -14.20
CA THR A 209 -30.53 17.76 -14.88
C THR A 209 -29.93 19.16 -14.99
N GLY A 210 -28.92 19.48 -14.16
CA GLY A 210 -28.36 20.82 -14.05
C GLY A 210 -29.27 21.85 -13.36
N TYR A 211 -30.39 21.42 -12.78
CA TYR A 211 -31.27 22.33 -12.04
C TYR A 211 -30.70 22.70 -10.68
N ASP A 212 -30.83 23.98 -10.32
CA ASP A 212 -30.57 24.46 -8.96
C ASP A 212 -31.60 23.81 -8.02
N THR A 213 -31.11 23.14 -6.98
CA THR A 213 -31.94 22.39 -6.02
C THR A 213 -32.60 23.31 -4.97
N ASP A 214 -32.29 24.62 -4.99
CA ASP A 214 -32.67 25.61 -3.98
C ASP A 214 -32.13 25.28 -2.57
N ILE A 215 -31.17 24.35 -2.51
CA ILE A 215 -30.42 24.02 -1.30
C ILE A 215 -29.25 24.99 -1.19
N SER A 216 -29.32 25.88 -0.20
CA SER A 216 -28.21 26.71 0.20
C SER A 216 -27.87 26.49 1.68
N PHE A 217 -26.59 26.48 1.97
CA PHE A 217 -26.08 26.42 3.34
C PHE A 217 -25.76 27.84 3.78
N ASN A 218 -26.64 28.43 4.59
CA ASN A 218 -26.53 29.82 5.01
C ASN A 218 -25.44 29.95 6.09
N ARG A 219 -24.44 30.81 5.88
CA ARG A 219 -23.33 31.00 6.83
C ARG A 219 -22.92 32.45 6.95
N ASP A 220 -22.21 32.78 8.03
CA ASP A 220 -21.65 34.11 8.28
C ASP A 220 -20.89 34.62 7.05
N PRO A 221 -21.33 35.73 6.43
CA PRO A 221 -20.69 36.32 5.26
C PRO A 221 -19.23 36.72 5.48
N LYS A 222 -18.77 36.80 6.73
CA LYS A 222 -17.42 37.26 7.09
C LYS A 222 -16.36 36.16 7.14
N SER A 223 -16.75 34.89 7.13
CA SER A 223 -15.81 33.77 7.30
C SER A 223 -15.25 33.29 5.95
N THR A 224 -13.93 33.25 5.85
CA THR A 224 -13.19 32.71 4.70
C THR A 224 -12.89 31.22 4.90
N TYR A 225 -13.09 30.41 3.86
CA TYR A 225 -12.74 28.98 3.88
C TYR A 225 -11.66 28.72 2.86
N ARG A 226 -10.60 28.03 3.28
CA ARG A 226 -9.52 27.64 2.39
C ARG A 226 -9.84 26.35 1.65
N SER A 227 -10.45 25.39 2.34
CA SER A 227 -10.79 24.07 1.81
C SER A 227 -12.13 23.58 2.33
N PHE A 228 -12.80 22.77 1.53
CA PHE A 228 -13.97 22.01 1.93
C PHE A 228 -14.00 20.65 1.22
N VAL A 229 -14.54 19.62 1.88
CA VAL A 229 -14.56 18.25 1.38
C VAL A 229 -15.80 17.51 1.86
N PHE A 230 -16.31 16.59 1.02
CA PHE A 230 -17.36 15.65 1.43
C PHE A 230 -16.80 14.53 2.30
N SER A 231 -17.59 14.08 3.27
CA SER A 231 -17.37 12.75 3.84
C SER A 231 -17.57 11.69 2.76
N PRO A 232 -16.87 10.53 2.80
CA PRO A 232 -16.98 9.50 1.75
C PRO A 232 -18.39 8.93 1.56
N ASP A 233 -19.22 8.96 2.60
CA ASP A 233 -20.63 8.55 2.56
C ASP A 233 -21.58 9.66 2.06
N GLY A 234 -21.06 10.86 1.76
CA GLY A 234 -21.81 12.01 1.28
C GLY A 234 -22.71 12.68 2.32
N ARG A 235 -22.70 12.20 3.57
CA ARG A 235 -23.59 12.69 4.62
C ARG A 235 -23.18 14.07 5.16
N TYR A 236 -21.89 14.33 5.21
CA TYR A 236 -21.33 15.53 5.81
C TYR A 236 -20.43 16.30 4.84
N ILE A 237 -20.29 17.60 5.09
CA ILE A 237 -19.29 18.47 4.47
C ILE A 237 -18.42 19.03 5.57
N ALA A 238 -17.10 18.82 5.48
CA ALA A 238 -16.13 19.44 6.36
C ALA A 238 -15.62 20.75 5.75
N LEU A 239 -15.54 21.81 6.55
CA LEU A 239 -15.15 23.16 6.16
C LEU A 239 -13.97 23.62 7.01
N GLY A 240 -12.86 23.98 6.37
CA GLY A 240 -11.68 24.56 7.02
C GLY A 240 -11.85 26.07 7.14
N ALA A 241 -12.49 26.52 8.23
CA ALA A 241 -12.64 27.92 8.57
C ALA A 241 -11.42 28.45 9.32
N ASP A 242 -11.28 29.77 9.41
CA ASP A 242 -10.16 30.49 10.03
C ASP A 242 -9.49 29.70 11.19
N GLN A 243 -10.12 29.69 12.36
CA GLN A 243 -9.60 28.98 13.55
C GLN A 243 -10.41 27.73 13.90
N ALA A 244 -11.29 27.26 13.02
CA ALA A 244 -12.21 26.18 13.32
C ALA A 244 -12.43 25.25 12.13
N ILE A 245 -12.65 23.98 12.42
CA ILE A 245 -13.14 23.03 11.42
C ILE A 245 -14.60 22.76 11.72
N GLU A 246 -15.46 22.97 10.73
CA GLU A 246 -16.90 22.75 10.88
C GLU A 246 -17.38 21.60 10.02
N ILE A 247 -18.16 20.71 10.62
CA ILE A 247 -18.81 19.58 9.96
C ILE A 247 -20.30 19.90 9.86
N TRP A 248 -20.80 19.91 8.64
CA TRP A 248 -22.19 20.22 8.32
C TRP A 248 -22.91 18.98 7.83
N ASP A 249 -24.10 18.72 8.36
CA ASP A 249 -24.95 17.63 7.87
C ASP A 249 -25.72 18.12 6.63
N VAL A 250 -25.57 17.39 5.52
CA VAL A 250 -26.13 17.75 4.21
C VAL A 250 -27.65 17.64 4.23
N ALA A 251 -28.19 16.60 4.86
CA ALA A 251 -29.64 16.37 4.91
C ALA A 251 -30.32 17.34 5.88
N ALA A 252 -29.72 17.58 7.04
CA ALA A 252 -30.26 18.48 8.06
C ALA A 252 -30.02 19.96 7.74
N ARG A 253 -29.09 20.28 6.83
CA ARG A 253 -28.69 21.65 6.44
C ARG A 253 -28.27 22.51 7.62
N SER A 254 -27.62 21.90 8.59
CA SER A 254 -27.22 22.55 9.84
C SER A 254 -25.82 22.13 10.23
N LEU A 255 -25.16 22.99 11.01
CA LEU A 255 -23.90 22.66 11.67
C LEU A 255 -24.12 21.41 12.53
N HIS A 256 -23.45 20.33 12.20
CA HIS A 256 -23.45 19.10 13.00
C HIS A 256 -22.44 19.22 14.14
N LYS A 257 -21.23 19.73 13.83
CA LYS A 257 -20.13 19.81 14.78
C LYS A 257 -19.14 20.91 14.41
N SER A 258 -18.50 21.48 15.42
CA SER A 258 -17.39 22.43 15.24
C SER A 258 -16.22 22.02 16.14
N PHE A 259 -15.02 22.07 15.58
CA PHE A 259 -13.75 21.88 16.27
C PHE A 259 -13.09 23.25 16.44
N PRO A 260 -13.35 23.96 17.57
CA PRO A 260 -12.70 25.24 17.85
C PRO A 260 -11.21 25.03 18.14
N HIS A 261 -10.35 25.96 17.72
CA HIS A 261 -8.87 25.85 17.75
C HIS A 261 -8.31 24.81 16.76
N GLY A 262 -8.94 24.73 15.58
CA GLY A 262 -8.47 23.94 14.44
C GLY A 262 -7.01 24.26 14.12
N HIS A 263 -6.73 25.46 13.63
CA HIS A 263 -5.37 25.94 13.36
C HIS A 263 -5.23 27.41 13.76
N HIS A 264 -3.99 27.87 13.91
CA HIS A 264 -3.74 29.31 13.99
C HIS A 264 -3.66 29.87 12.57
N GLY A 265 -4.48 30.87 12.24
CA GLY A 265 -4.37 31.60 10.97
C GLY A 265 -5.60 31.60 10.06
N SER A 266 -5.38 31.88 8.77
CA SER A 266 -6.36 31.94 7.69
C SER A 266 -6.71 30.55 7.14
N GLY A 267 -7.42 29.73 7.93
CA GLY A 267 -8.03 28.48 7.49
C GLY A 267 -7.04 27.34 7.18
N CYS A 268 -7.57 26.15 6.90
CA CYS A 268 -6.77 24.94 6.69
C CYS A 268 -7.22 24.15 5.45
N ASN A 269 -6.29 23.40 4.87
CA ASN A 269 -6.59 22.35 3.89
C ASN A 269 -7.15 21.13 4.61
N LEU A 270 -8.10 20.43 4.00
CA LEU A 270 -8.80 19.29 4.59
C LEU A 270 -8.82 18.10 3.66
N ALA A 271 -8.71 16.89 4.21
CA ALA A 271 -9.02 15.65 3.50
C ALA A 271 -9.67 14.63 4.45
N TYR A 272 -10.67 13.90 3.95
CA TYR A 272 -11.25 12.77 4.69
C TYR A 272 -10.43 11.51 4.47
N PHE A 273 -10.34 10.69 5.51
CA PHE A 273 -9.98 9.29 5.33
C PHE A 273 -11.12 8.55 4.63
N SER A 274 -10.80 7.55 3.80
CA SER A 274 -11.78 6.75 3.05
C SER A 274 -12.82 6.06 3.94
N ASN A 275 -12.51 5.83 5.22
CA ASN A 275 -13.45 5.28 6.21
C ASN A 275 -14.50 6.29 6.73
N GLY A 276 -14.37 7.58 6.41
CA GLY A 276 -15.28 8.66 6.82
C GLY A 276 -15.28 9.03 8.31
N ARG A 277 -14.60 8.25 9.15
CA ARG A 277 -14.51 8.49 10.61
C ARG A 277 -13.52 9.58 10.96
N ARG A 278 -12.47 9.76 10.14
CA ARG A 278 -11.38 10.68 10.42
C ARG A 278 -11.24 11.75 9.35
N LEU A 279 -10.74 12.90 9.77
CA LEU A 279 -10.40 14.03 8.93
C LEU A 279 -8.95 14.45 9.23
N ILE A 280 -8.17 14.75 8.21
CA ILE A 280 -6.85 15.36 8.36
C ILE A 280 -6.92 16.82 7.94
N SER A 281 -6.25 17.69 8.69
CA SER A 281 -6.15 19.12 8.39
C SER A 281 -4.71 19.59 8.42
N GLY A 282 -4.37 20.53 7.54
CA GLY A 282 -3.06 21.18 7.52
C GLY A 282 -3.19 22.68 7.33
N SER A 283 -2.44 23.47 8.10
CA SER A 283 -2.37 24.92 7.92
C SER A 283 -0.99 25.36 7.39
N PRO A 284 -0.97 26.21 6.35
CA PRO A 284 0.26 26.83 5.87
C PRO A 284 0.92 27.79 6.85
N GLU A 285 0.17 28.34 7.81
CA GLU A 285 0.67 29.37 8.73
C GLU A 285 1.36 28.77 9.96
N ASP A 286 0.82 27.69 10.51
CA ASP A 286 1.39 27.03 11.69
C ASP A 286 2.29 25.83 11.35
N GLN A 287 2.26 25.33 10.11
CA GLN A 287 2.99 24.15 9.64
C GLN A 287 2.68 22.90 10.48
N ILE A 288 1.46 22.83 11.01
CA ILE A 288 0.97 21.71 11.80
C ILE A 288 -0.04 20.94 10.95
N ILE A 289 0.07 19.62 11.03
CA ILE A 289 -0.96 18.69 10.58
C ILE A 289 -1.70 18.19 11.81
N LYS A 290 -3.03 18.12 11.73
CA LYS A 290 -3.89 17.60 12.79
C LYS A 290 -4.80 16.51 12.24
N ILE A 291 -5.14 15.56 13.07
CA ILE A 291 -6.11 14.51 12.73
C ILE A 291 -7.27 14.59 13.72
N TRP A 292 -8.48 14.46 13.20
CA TRP A 292 -9.72 14.60 13.96
C TRP A 292 -10.55 13.33 13.82
N ASP A 293 -11.03 12.78 14.94
CA ASP A 293 -12.12 11.81 14.89
C ASP A 293 -13.45 12.59 14.84
N VAL A 294 -14.17 12.43 13.73
CA VAL A 294 -15.40 13.18 13.45
C VAL A 294 -16.50 12.85 14.47
N HIS A 295 -16.47 11.66 15.07
CA HIS A 295 -17.46 11.22 16.05
C HIS A 295 -17.08 11.52 17.51
N GLN A 296 -15.82 11.80 17.82
CA GLN A 296 -15.37 12.13 19.20
C GLN A 296 -15.22 13.63 19.45
N ASN A 297 -15.46 14.10 20.67
CA ASN A 297 -15.39 15.52 20.97
C ASN A 297 -13.95 16.02 21.07
N GLY A 298 -13.50 16.71 20.02
CA GLY A 298 -12.80 17.99 20.19
C GLY A 298 -11.29 18.00 20.37
N GLU A 299 -10.58 16.88 20.21
CA GLU A 299 -9.11 16.87 20.36
C GLU A 299 -8.40 16.39 19.10
N ASP A 300 -7.31 17.08 18.74
CA ASP A 300 -6.35 16.62 17.75
C ASP A 300 -5.70 15.35 18.26
N ILE A 301 -5.81 14.25 17.51
CA ILE A 301 -5.21 12.97 17.89
C ILE A 301 -3.73 12.88 17.48
N GLY A 302 -3.18 13.92 16.85
CA GLY A 302 -1.82 13.97 16.33
C GLY A 302 -1.66 13.14 15.04
N PRO A 303 -0.41 12.83 14.60
CA PRO A 303 -0.25 11.78 13.61
C PRO A 303 -0.92 10.52 14.16
N LEU A 304 -1.35 9.61 13.29
CA LEU A 304 -1.76 8.28 13.71
C LEU A 304 -0.52 7.51 14.13
N LYS A 305 0.27 8.04 15.08
CA LYS A 305 1.33 7.33 15.78
C LYS A 305 0.75 5.95 15.90
N LEU A 306 1.39 4.98 15.25
CA LEU A 306 1.25 3.64 15.76
C LEU A 306 1.79 3.81 17.18
N ASP A 307 0.88 4.11 18.10
CA ASP A 307 1.02 3.67 19.45
C ASP A 307 1.49 2.24 19.27
N SER A 308 2.63 1.99 19.89
CA SER A 308 3.38 0.74 19.89
C SER A 308 2.56 -0.44 20.46
N GLU A 309 1.25 -0.25 20.53
CA GLU A 309 0.20 -1.16 20.86
C GLU A 309 -0.90 -0.97 19.82
N VAL A 310 -1.25 -2.05 19.10
CA VAL A 310 -2.66 -2.41 19.02
C VAL A 310 -3.21 -2.10 20.41
N ASP A 311 -3.97 -1.01 20.59
CA ASP A 311 -4.33 -0.50 21.92
C ASP A 311 -4.84 -1.68 22.74
N ALA A 312 -3.97 -2.20 23.60
CA ALA A 312 -4.10 -3.55 24.16
C ALA A 312 -5.22 -3.57 25.21
N THR A 313 -5.72 -2.38 25.52
CA THR A 313 -6.87 -2.12 26.38
C THR A 313 -8.20 -2.16 25.61
N SER A 314 -8.18 -2.00 24.27
CA SER A 314 -9.38 -1.97 23.41
C SER A 314 -9.77 -3.32 22.79
N ILE A 315 -8.82 -4.24 22.58
CA ILE A 315 -9.11 -5.62 22.12
C ILE A 315 -9.38 -6.50 23.32
N THR A 316 -10.65 -6.55 23.73
CA THR A 316 -11.10 -7.40 24.84
C THR A 316 -11.72 -8.71 24.37
N SER A 317 -12.05 -8.81 23.09
CA SER A 317 -12.73 -9.96 22.50
C SER A 317 -12.33 -10.19 21.02
N LEU A 318 -12.67 -11.38 20.51
CA LEU A 318 -12.54 -11.70 19.07
C LEU A 318 -13.37 -10.79 18.17
N ALA A 319 -14.52 -10.30 18.65
CA ALA A 319 -15.37 -9.38 17.91
C ALA A 319 -14.71 -8.00 17.75
N ASP A 320 -14.02 -7.52 18.78
CA ASP A 320 -13.27 -6.25 18.74
C ASP A 320 -12.10 -6.34 17.75
N LEU A 321 -11.41 -7.50 17.72
CA LEU A 321 -10.32 -7.76 16.78
C LEU A 321 -10.82 -7.73 15.32
N VAL A 322 -11.88 -8.46 15.01
CA VAL A 322 -12.48 -8.49 13.66
C VAL A 322 -12.95 -7.10 13.25
N SER A 323 -13.62 -6.37 14.14
CA SER A 323 -14.07 -5.00 13.86
C SER A 323 -12.89 -4.05 13.57
N ASN A 324 -11.80 -4.16 14.35
CA ASN A 324 -10.59 -3.37 14.14
C ASN A 324 -9.87 -3.69 12.83
N LEU A 325 -9.86 -4.96 12.41
CA LEU A 325 -9.24 -5.38 11.15
C LEU A 325 -10.09 -4.98 9.94
N GLN A 326 -11.43 -5.06 10.03
CA GLN A 326 -12.34 -4.51 9.01
C GLN A 326 -12.11 -3.01 8.80
N LEU A 327 -11.97 -2.25 9.89
CA LEU A 327 -11.67 -0.81 9.87
C LEU A 327 -10.34 -0.46 9.18
N ARG A 328 -9.45 -1.43 9.00
CA ARG A 328 -8.10 -1.26 8.40
C ARG A 328 -7.98 -1.87 7.00
N GLY A 329 -9.11 -2.30 6.42
CA GLY A 329 -9.20 -2.77 5.04
C GLY A 329 -9.17 -4.30 4.86
N CYS A 330 -9.20 -5.09 5.94
CA CYS A 330 -9.32 -6.54 5.84
C CYS A 330 -10.79 -6.94 5.67
N SER A 331 -11.17 -7.45 4.50
CA SER A 331 -12.55 -7.86 4.23
C SER A 331 -12.99 -9.04 5.11
N ASP A 332 -14.19 -8.97 5.69
CA ASP A 332 -14.81 -10.09 6.39
C ASP A 332 -15.63 -10.93 5.41
N LEU A 333 -15.18 -12.17 5.22
CA LEU A 333 -15.77 -13.16 4.32
C LEU A 333 -16.54 -14.25 5.09
N THR A 334 -16.83 -14.06 6.39
CA THR A 334 -17.57 -15.04 7.22
C THR A 334 -18.88 -15.47 6.55
N GLY A 335 -19.66 -14.50 6.05
CA GLY A 335 -20.93 -14.79 5.35
C GLY A 335 -20.76 -15.41 3.96
N GLN A 336 -19.56 -15.34 3.38
CA GLN A 336 -19.23 -15.86 2.05
C GLN A 336 -18.58 -17.23 2.10
N LEU A 337 -18.05 -17.67 3.24
CA LEU A 337 -17.45 -18.99 3.39
C LEU A 337 -18.52 -20.08 3.45
N ASP A 338 -18.42 -21.09 2.57
CA ASP A 338 -19.26 -22.28 2.61
C ASP A 338 -18.66 -23.31 3.57
N VAL A 339 -19.02 -23.17 4.85
CA VAL A 339 -18.55 -24.05 5.94
C VAL A 339 -18.92 -25.52 5.73
N THR A 340 -19.92 -25.84 4.90
CA THR A 340 -20.31 -27.24 4.61
C THR A 340 -19.35 -27.94 3.66
N LYS A 341 -18.57 -27.16 2.90
CA LYS A 341 -17.54 -27.65 1.97
C LYS A 341 -16.12 -27.50 2.50
N ALA A 342 -15.97 -27.19 3.78
CA ALA A 342 -14.68 -27.15 4.44
C ALA A 342 -14.17 -28.56 4.74
N SER A 343 -12.84 -28.77 4.64
CA SER A 343 -12.22 -30.04 5.03
C SER A 343 -12.52 -30.37 6.49
N GLU A 344 -12.86 -31.61 6.79
CA GLU A 344 -13.18 -32.05 8.15
C GLU A 344 -11.96 -31.89 9.07
N TYR A 345 -10.79 -32.25 8.57
CA TYR A 345 -9.49 -32.14 9.24
C TYR A 345 -8.61 -31.07 8.56
N PRO A 346 -7.66 -30.46 9.29
CA PRO A 346 -6.69 -29.56 8.68
C PRO A 346 -5.81 -30.31 7.67
N VAL A 347 -5.53 -29.66 6.55
CA VAL A 347 -4.65 -30.19 5.49
C VAL A 347 -3.18 -30.03 5.89
N SER A 348 -2.88 -28.99 6.68
CA SER A 348 -1.56 -28.79 7.29
C SER A 348 -1.74 -28.22 8.70
N SER A 349 -0.90 -28.66 9.62
CA SER A 349 -0.88 -28.23 11.03
C SER A 349 0.55 -27.90 11.42
N GLY A 350 0.82 -26.63 11.73
CA GLY A 350 2.15 -26.13 12.10
C GLY A 350 2.19 -25.51 13.50
N GLY A 351 3.34 -24.95 13.88
CA GLY A 351 3.52 -24.25 15.17
C GLY A 351 2.62 -23.02 15.35
N PHE A 352 2.10 -22.47 14.25
CA PHE A 352 1.39 -21.19 14.21
C PHE A 352 -0.12 -21.30 13.93
N GLY A 353 -0.64 -22.49 13.62
CA GLY A 353 -2.05 -22.64 13.26
C GLY A 353 -2.38 -23.90 12.46
N ASP A 354 -3.66 -24.04 12.15
CA ASP A 354 -4.22 -25.12 11.33
C ASP A 354 -4.72 -24.54 9.99
N ILE A 355 -4.37 -25.18 8.88
CA ILE A 355 -4.79 -24.77 7.53
C ILE A 355 -5.88 -25.72 7.04
N TYR A 356 -7.05 -25.18 6.73
CA TYR A 356 -8.19 -25.91 6.18
C TYR A 356 -8.38 -25.56 4.71
N ARG A 357 -8.75 -26.55 3.90
CA ARG A 357 -9.21 -26.30 2.54
C ARG A 357 -10.71 -26.04 2.57
N CYS A 358 -11.11 -24.87 2.08
CA CYS A 358 -12.50 -24.42 2.11
C CYS A 358 -12.92 -23.91 0.72
N ARG A 359 -14.19 -23.54 0.61
CA ARG A 359 -14.75 -22.93 -0.61
C ARG A 359 -15.61 -21.73 -0.24
N LEU A 360 -15.50 -20.65 -1.00
CA LEU A 360 -16.44 -19.53 -0.93
C LEU A 360 -17.73 -19.89 -1.66
N LYS A 361 -18.85 -19.26 -1.30
CA LYS A 361 -20.16 -19.44 -1.96
C LYS A 361 -20.14 -19.10 -3.45
N SER A 362 -19.18 -18.26 -3.87
CA SER A 362 -18.90 -17.97 -5.28
C SER A 362 -18.33 -19.16 -6.06
N GLY A 363 -17.85 -20.20 -5.38
CA GLY A 363 -17.21 -21.37 -5.97
C GLY A 363 -15.68 -21.39 -5.89
N ILE A 364 -15.06 -20.29 -5.48
CA ILE A 364 -13.59 -20.16 -5.36
C ILE A 364 -13.06 -21.01 -4.20
N GLU A 365 -12.02 -21.80 -4.45
CA GLU A 365 -11.32 -22.56 -3.41
C GLU A 365 -10.34 -21.68 -2.65
N VAL A 366 -10.34 -21.81 -1.32
CA VAL A 366 -9.54 -20.95 -0.44
C VAL A 366 -8.88 -21.78 0.67
N ALA A 367 -7.70 -21.34 1.08
CA ALA A 367 -7.06 -21.78 2.30
C ALA A 367 -7.57 -20.93 3.47
N VAL A 368 -7.99 -21.59 4.56
CA VAL A 368 -8.34 -20.92 5.81
C VAL A 368 -7.31 -21.30 6.86
N LYS A 369 -6.40 -20.38 7.17
CA LYS A 369 -5.41 -20.53 8.24
C LYS A 369 -6.04 -20.04 9.54
N THR A 370 -6.33 -20.95 10.46
CA THR A 370 -6.80 -20.58 11.81
C THR A 370 -5.63 -20.51 12.77
N VAL A 371 -5.55 -19.42 13.52
CA VAL A 371 -4.58 -19.30 14.61
C VAL A 371 -5.11 -20.10 15.80
N ARG A 372 -4.31 -21.02 16.35
CA ARG A 372 -4.69 -21.82 17.53
C ARG A 372 -4.79 -20.90 18.74
N LEU A 373 -6.00 -20.45 19.04
CA LEU A 373 -6.33 -19.74 20.27
C LEU A 373 -6.68 -20.79 21.33
N TYR A 374 -5.78 -21.00 22.30
CA TYR A 374 -6.11 -21.77 23.48
C TYR A 374 -7.09 -20.93 24.32
N ALA A 375 -8.37 -21.28 24.31
CA ALA A 375 -9.37 -20.57 25.09
C ALA A 375 -9.09 -20.78 26.59
N GLY A 376 -8.48 -19.78 27.24
CA GLY A 376 -8.22 -19.79 28.67
C GLY A 376 -7.92 -18.39 29.19
N SER A 377 -8.91 -17.77 29.84
CA SER A 377 -8.91 -16.41 30.39
C SER A 377 -7.63 -16.00 31.14
N SER A 378 -6.60 -15.59 30.42
CA SER A 378 -5.30 -15.16 30.95
C SER A 378 -4.66 -14.12 30.03
N ASP A 379 -3.74 -13.31 30.55
CA ASP A 379 -3.00 -12.26 29.80
C ASP A 379 -2.21 -12.79 28.58
N GLN A 380 -2.06 -14.11 28.46
CA GLN A 380 -1.42 -14.76 27.33
C GLN A 380 -2.29 -14.70 26.06
N ASP A 381 -3.62 -14.78 26.19
CA ASP A 381 -4.58 -14.75 25.07
C ASP A 381 -4.58 -13.40 24.34
N LYS A 382 -4.43 -12.30 25.09
CA LYS A 382 -4.33 -10.94 24.53
C LYS A 382 -3.10 -10.77 23.65
N LYS A 383 -1.98 -11.40 24.02
CA LYS A 383 -0.74 -11.38 23.22
C LYS A 383 -0.94 -12.14 21.90
N TYR A 384 -1.55 -13.32 21.93
CA TYR A 384 -1.82 -14.10 20.72
C TYR A 384 -2.78 -13.39 19.75
N LEU A 385 -3.83 -12.75 20.27
CA LEU A 385 -4.75 -11.94 19.45
C LEU A 385 -4.05 -10.75 18.80
N LYS A 386 -3.14 -10.08 19.53
CA LYS A 386 -2.29 -9.01 18.98
C LYS A 386 -1.41 -9.51 17.84
N HIS A 387 -0.79 -10.68 17.99
CA HIS A 387 0.05 -11.29 16.96
C HIS A 387 -0.74 -11.66 15.70
N ALA A 388 -1.90 -12.30 15.85
CA ALA A 388 -2.78 -12.62 14.73
C ALA A 388 -3.27 -11.36 13.99
N ALA A 389 -3.56 -10.28 14.73
CA ALA A 389 -3.93 -8.99 14.15
C ALA A 389 -2.80 -8.39 13.31
N GLN A 390 -1.57 -8.46 13.82
CA GLN A 390 -0.37 -7.93 13.16
C GLN A 390 -0.02 -8.75 11.91
N GLU A 391 -0.11 -10.07 11.97
CA GLU A 391 0.10 -10.95 10.81
C GLU A 391 -0.93 -10.67 9.71
N LEU A 392 -2.23 -10.65 10.06
CA LEU A 392 -3.31 -10.30 9.13
C LEU A 392 -3.12 -8.90 8.53
N TYR A 393 -2.71 -7.93 9.34
CA TYR A 393 -2.49 -6.57 8.87
C TYR A 393 -1.29 -6.50 7.92
N ALA A 394 -0.12 -7.02 8.31
CA ALA A 394 1.07 -7.01 7.47
C ALA A 394 0.81 -7.71 6.14
N TRP A 395 0.16 -8.88 6.18
CA TRP A 395 -0.21 -9.63 5.00
C TRP A 395 -1.23 -8.89 4.11
N SER A 396 -2.23 -8.21 4.71
CA SER A 396 -3.22 -7.40 3.95
C SER A 396 -2.60 -6.25 3.14
N LYS A 397 -1.41 -5.79 3.52
CA LYS A 397 -0.71 -4.69 2.84
C LYS A 397 0.21 -5.19 1.72
N CYS A 398 0.53 -6.48 1.69
CA CYS A 398 1.39 -7.05 0.67
C CYS A 398 0.58 -7.33 -0.60
N LYS A 399 0.85 -6.56 -1.66
CA LYS A 399 0.27 -6.74 -3.00
C LYS A 399 1.39 -6.90 -4.02
N HIS A 400 1.73 -8.14 -4.31
CA HIS A 400 2.76 -8.49 -5.28
C HIS A 400 2.46 -9.85 -5.91
N VAL A 401 2.87 -10.05 -7.16
CA VAL A 401 2.59 -11.30 -7.92
C VAL A 401 3.24 -12.53 -7.28
N ASN A 402 4.41 -12.34 -6.64
CA ASN A 402 5.14 -13.38 -5.90
C ASN A 402 4.89 -13.40 -4.39
N ILE A 403 3.78 -12.79 -3.93
CA ILE A 403 3.32 -12.89 -2.54
C ILE A 403 1.92 -13.50 -2.55
N GLN A 404 1.66 -14.47 -1.66
CA GLN A 404 0.34 -15.09 -1.60
C GLN A 404 -0.71 -14.02 -1.25
N PRO A 405 -1.81 -13.88 -2.02
CA PRO A 405 -2.80 -12.85 -1.75
C PRO A 405 -3.67 -13.22 -0.54
N LEU A 406 -3.79 -12.28 0.41
CA LEU A 406 -4.80 -12.35 1.46
C LEU A 406 -6.13 -11.80 0.91
N LEU A 407 -7.14 -12.68 0.79
CA LEU A 407 -8.48 -12.31 0.34
C LEU A 407 -9.31 -11.64 1.44
N GLY A 408 -9.03 -11.98 2.69
CA GLY A 408 -9.72 -11.42 3.84
C GLY A 408 -9.60 -12.31 5.07
N MET A 409 -10.55 -12.17 5.98
CA MET A 409 -10.67 -12.97 7.20
C MET A 409 -12.09 -13.51 7.35
N ALA A 410 -12.27 -14.58 8.12
CA ALA A 410 -13.59 -15.07 8.48
C ALA A 410 -13.58 -15.69 9.87
N MET A 411 -14.73 -15.65 10.54
CA MET A 411 -14.99 -16.54 11.67
C MET A 411 -15.21 -17.95 11.16
N PHE A 412 -14.29 -18.85 11.47
CA PHE A 412 -14.32 -20.25 11.06
C PHE A 412 -14.09 -21.14 12.27
N ARG A 413 -15.06 -22.03 12.56
CA ARG A 413 -15.03 -22.96 13.70
C ARG A 413 -14.75 -22.29 15.06
N GLY A 414 -15.27 -21.07 15.25
CA GLY A 414 -15.09 -20.31 16.50
C GLY A 414 -13.74 -19.59 16.63
N GLN A 415 -12.92 -19.59 15.57
CA GLN A 415 -11.63 -18.90 15.51
C GLN A 415 -11.61 -17.88 14.36
N VAL A 416 -10.71 -16.91 14.42
CA VAL A 416 -10.41 -16.04 13.27
C VAL A 416 -9.53 -16.83 12.31
N GLY A 417 -10.05 -17.04 11.10
CA GLY A 417 -9.36 -17.65 9.98
C GLY A 417 -8.91 -16.59 8.98
N MET A 418 -7.63 -16.62 8.59
CA MET A 418 -7.09 -15.83 7.49
C MET A 418 -7.41 -16.57 6.19
N ILE A 419 -7.97 -15.86 5.21
CA ILE A 419 -8.41 -16.45 3.94
C ILE A 419 -7.45 -16.02 2.85
N ALA A 420 -6.80 -17.01 2.25
CA ALA A 420 -5.96 -16.84 1.07
C ALA A 420 -6.47 -17.74 -0.06
N GLU A 421 -6.03 -17.46 -1.28
CA GLU A 421 -6.28 -18.34 -2.43
C GLU A 421 -5.69 -19.75 -2.17
N TRP A 422 -6.41 -20.80 -2.57
CA TRP A 422 -5.90 -22.16 -2.46
C TRP A 422 -4.91 -22.46 -3.60
N GLU A 423 -3.63 -22.56 -3.25
CA GLU A 423 -2.57 -22.85 -4.20
C GLU A 423 -2.50 -24.36 -4.51
N SER A 424 -3.25 -24.78 -5.54
CA SER A 424 -3.42 -26.19 -5.91
C SER A 424 -2.12 -26.92 -6.31
N ASN A 425 -1.09 -26.16 -6.69
CA ASN A 425 0.21 -26.69 -7.06
C ASN A 425 1.13 -26.92 -5.84
N GLY A 426 0.67 -26.65 -4.61
CA GLY A 426 1.39 -26.99 -3.38
C GLY A 426 2.62 -26.11 -3.13
N SER A 427 3.53 -26.59 -2.29
CA SER A 427 4.80 -25.90 -2.02
C SER A 427 5.84 -26.12 -3.12
N VAL A 428 6.89 -25.30 -3.18
CA VAL A 428 7.97 -25.45 -4.17
C VAL A 428 8.57 -26.87 -4.18
N PRO A 429 8.93 -27.51 -3.04
CA PRO A 429 9.41 -28.89 -3.05
C PRO A 429 8.43 -29.88 -3.73
N GLU A 430 7.15 -29.82 -3.36
CA GLU A 430 6.11 -30.69 -3.94
C GLU A 430 5.86 -30.41 -5.42
N TYR A 431 6.05 -29.16 -5.85
CA TYR A 431 5.92 -28.75 -7.25
C TYR A 431 7.10 -29.25 -8.08
N LEU A 432 8.33 -29.13 -7.57
CA LEU A 432 9.54 -29.58 -8.24
C LEU A 432 9.58 -31.11 -8.43
N GLU A 433 9.03 -31.88 -7.49
CA GLU A 433 8.87 -33.33 -7.64
C GLU A 433 7.96 -33.71 -8.82
N ARG A 434 6.91 -32.92 -9.06
CA ARG A 434 5.95 -33.13 -10.16
C ARG A 434 6.40 -32.51 -11.48
N HIS A 435 7.24 -31.48 -11.42
CA HIS A 435 7.70 -30.70 -12.57
C HIS A 435 9.24 -30.59 -12.60
N PRO A 436 9.95 -31.72 -12.84
CA PRO A 436 11.41 -31.74 -12.81
C PRO A 436 12.06 -30.81 -13.84
N ASP A 437 11.37 -30.56 -14.96
CA ASP A 437 11.86 -29.75 -16.08
C ASP A 437 11.56 -28.25 -15.96
N VAL A 438 10.94 -27.77 -14.88
CA VAL A 438 10.65 -26.34 -14.71
C VAL A 438 11.92 -25.49 -14.77
N ASP A 439 11.81 -24.24 -15.22
CA ASP A 439 12.90 -23.29 -15.12
C ASP A 439 13.10 -22.86 -13.65
N ARG A 440 14.00 -23.58 -12.96
CA ARG A 440 14.32 -23.34 -11.55
C ARG A 440 15.08 -22.02 -11.34
N CYS A 441 15.75 -21.48 -12.37
CA CYS A 441 16.41 -20.18 -12.32
C CYS A 441 15.37 -19.07 -12.31
N ASP A 442 14.40 -19.14 -13.23
CA ASP A 442 13.29 -18.18 -13.28
C ASP A 442 12.45 -18.22 -12.00
N MET A 443 12.10 -19.42 -11.52
CA MET A 443 11.40 -19.58 -10.24
C MET A 443 12.19 -18.97 -9.07
N SER A 444 13.51 -19.14 -9.04
CA SER A 444 14.37 -18.52 -8.01
C SER A 444 14.35 -16.99 -8.11
N THR A 445 14.44 -16.43 -9.31
CA THR A 445 14.34 -14.97 -9.54
C THR A 445 13.01 -14.41 -9.05
N GLN A 446 11.91 -15.12 -9.29
CA GLN A 446 10.58 -14.74 -8.82
C GLN A 446 10.45 -14.80 -7.28
N ILE A 447 11.04 -15.82 -6.63
CA ILE A 447 11.11 -15.90 -5.15
C ILE A 447 11.91 -14.70 -4.58
N ILE A 448 13.03 -14.35 -5.22
CA ILE A 448 13.86 -13.22 -4.83
C ILE A 448 13.09 -11.89 -5.01
N ASP A 449 12.33 -11.76 -6.09
CA ASP A 449 11.51 -10.57 -6.34
C ASP A 449 10.44 -10.38 -5.26
N GLY A 450 9.76 -11.47 -4.87
CA GLY A 450 8.84 -11.48 -3.74
C GLY A 450 9.50 -11.00 -2.44
N LEU A 451 10.71 -11.49 -2.12
CA LEU A 451 11.41 -11.07 -0.90
C LEU A 451 11.90 -9.62 -0.99
N SER A 452 12.39 -9.18 -2.16
CA SER A 452 12.82 -7.81 -2.39
C SER A 452 11.67 -6.83 -2.14
N TYR A 453 10.47 -7.16 -2.65
CA TYR A 453 9.25 -6.42 -2.38
C TYR A 453 8.91 -6.35 -0.88
N LEU A 454 9.02 -7.46 -0.15
CA LEU A 454 8.77 -7.46 1.30
C LEU A 454 9.77 -6.55 2.04
N HIS A 455 11.06 -6.64 1.71
CA HIS A 455 12.10 -5.82 2.32
C HIS A 455 11.90 -4.32 2.00
N ALA A 456 11.53 -3.98 0.76
CA ALA A 456 11.17 -2.62 0.36
C ALA A 456 9.94 -2.10 1.11
N SER A 457 9.02 -3.00 1.48
CA SER A 457 7.84 -2.70 2.29
C SER A 457 8.12 -2.73 3.81
N GLY A 458 9.38 -2.88 4.23
CA GLY A 458 9.79 -2.90 5.63
C GLY A 458 9.44 -4.19 6.37
N VAL A 459 9.16 -5.29 5.66
CA VAL A 459 8.74 -6.58 6.21
C VAL A 459 9.88 -7.60 6.14
N VAL A 460 10.31 -8.10 7.30
CA VAL A 460 11.16 -9.29 7.47
C VAL A 460 10.25 -10.51 7.41
N HIS A 461 10.57 -11.54 6.63
CA HIS A 461 9.78 -12.78 6.54
C HIS A 461 10.00 -13.71 7.74
N GLY A 462 11.25 -13.94 8.14
CA GLY A 462 11.61 -14.64 9.39
C GLY A 462 11.56 -16.17 9.39
N ASP A 463 11.03 -16.84 8.36
CA ASP A 463 11.08 -18.32 8.17
C ASP A 463 11.00 -18.68 6.68
N LEU A 464 11.86 -18.07 5.86
CA LEU A 464 11.91 -18.34 4.43
C LEU A 464 12.53 -19.72 4.15
N LYS A 465 11.79 -20.56 3.42
CA LYS A 465 12.19 -21.91 2.96
C LYS A 465 11.24 -22.36 1.84
N GLY A 466 11.63 -23.37 1.06
CA GLY A 466 10.81 -23.87 -0.06
C GLY A 466 9.41 -24.30 0.37
N ALA A 467 9.26 -24.88 1.56
CA ALA A 467 7.94 -25.26 2.11
C ALA A 467 7.00 -24.08 2.37
N ASN A 468 7.54 -22.87 2.55
CA ASN A 468 6.78 -21.63 2.74
C ASN A 468 6.66 -20.80 1.45
N VAL A 469 7.06 -21.37 0.31
CA VAL A 469 6.79 -20.81 -1.02
C VAL A 469 5.76 -21.70 -1.70
N LEU A 470 4.56 -21.17 -1.92
CA LEU A 470 3.49 -21.88 -2.60
C LEU A 470 3.50 -21.55 -4.09
N VAL A 471 3.08 -22.48 -4.93
CA VAL A 471 3.06 -22.29 -6.39
C VAL A 471 1.60 -22.17 -6.84
N SER A 472 1.28 -21.11 -7.59
CA SER A 472 -0.06 -20.92 -8.13
C SER A 472 -0.32 -21.77 -9.36
N ILE A 473 -1.58 -21.81 -9.81
CA ILE A 473 -2.03 -22.67 -10.91
C ILE A 473 -1.31 -22.39 -12.24
N ASP A 474 -0.86 -21.16 -12.44
CA ASP A 474 -0.07 -20.69 -13.58
C ASP A 474 1.44 -20.98 -13.45
N GLY A 475 1.89 -21.55 -12.32
CA GLY A 475 3.28 -21.89 -12.05
C GLY A 475 4.08 -20.78 -11.34
N THR A 476 3.44 -19.68 -10.96
CA THR A 476 4.10 -18.56 -10.27
C THR A 476 4.38 -18.90 -8.80
N PRO A 477 5.62 -18.83 -8.29
CA PRO A 477 5.92 -18.98 -6.88
C PRO A 477 5.49 -17.75 -6.08
N ARG A 478 4.91 -17.97 -4.91
CA ARG A 478 4.34 -16.97 -4.00
C ARG A 478 4.81 -17.23 -2.57
N LEU A 479 5.47 -16.26 -1.96
CA LEU A 479 5.87 -16.35 -0.56
C LEU A 479 4.62 -16.38 0.34
N ALA A 480 4.63 -17.29 1.30
CA ALA A 480 3.55 -17.57 2.22
C ALA A 480 4.07 -17.75 3.65
N ASP A 481 3.14 -17.95 4.58
CA ASP A 481 3.41 -18.22 5.99
C ASP A 481 4.22 -17.13 6.72
N PHE A 482 3.58 -15.97 6.90
CA PHE A 482 4.10 -14.80 7.60
C PHE A 482 4.10 -14.92 9.14
N GLY A 483 3.97 -16.13 9.70
CA GLY A 483 3.85 -16.35 11.15
C GLY A 483 5.03 -15.82 11.98
N ASN A 484 6.21 -15.65 11.36
CA ASN A 484 7.42 -15.08 11.97
C ASN A 484 7.79 -13.70 11.40
N ALA A 485 6.93 -13.10 10.58
CA ALA A 485 7.25 -11.87 9.88
C ALA A 485 7.28 -10.67 10.84
N LYS A 486 8.21 -9.72 10.63
CA LYS A 486 8.40 -8.54 11.48
C LYS A 486 8.46 -7.26 10.64
N LEU A 487 7.76 -6.21 11.07
CA LEU A 487 7.95 -4.87 10.50
C LEU A 487 9.15 -4.16 11.16
N GLN A 488 9.94 -3.46 10.33
CA GLN A 488 11.26 -2.90 10.69
C GLN A 488 11.25 -1.88 11.85
N GLU A 489 10.10 -1.30 12.23
CA GLU A 489 10.00 -0.37 13.37
C GLU A 489 9.57 -0.99 14.71
N TYR A 490 9.44 -2.31 14.83
CA TYR A 490 9.04 -2.95 16.09
C TYR A 490 9.94 -4.13 16.46
N THR A 491 10.98 -3.84 17.24
CA THR A 491 11.72 -4.89 17.95
C THR A 491 10.90 -5.35 19.15
N LEU A 492 9.92 -6.24 18.95
CA LEU A 492 9.39 -7.01 20.07
C LEU A 492 10.30 -8.22 20.29
N LYS A 493 11.19 -8.09 21.29
CA LYS A 493 11.90 -9.22 21.89
C LYS A 493 10.86 -10.22 22.39
N PHE A 494 10.82 -11.40 21.79
CA PHE A 494 10.05 -12.52 22.32
C PHE A 494 10.59 -12.89 23.70
N THR A 495 9.72 -12.79 24.71
CA THR A 495 10.00 -13.45 26.00
C THR A 495 9.78 -14.93 25.78
N LYS A 496 10.85 -15.71 25.93
CA LYS A 496 10.87 -17.18 26.02
C LYS A 496 9.56 -17.72 26.57
N THR A 497 8.70 -18.21 25.69
CA THR A 497 7.64 -19.15 26.09
C THR A 497 8.12 -20.54 25.74
N SER A 498 7.99 -21.43 26.70
CA SER A 498 8.64 -22.74 26.83
C SER A 498 8.12 -23.81 25.87
N THR A 499 7.90 -23.46 24.62
CA THR A 499 7.75 -24.42 23.52
C THR A 499 8.86 -24.11 22.54
N LYS A 500 9.84 -25.01 22.42
CA LYS A 500 10.95 -24.92 21.46
C LYS A 500 10.42 -24.36 20.14
N GLU A 501 10.79 -23.12 19.80
CA GLU A 501 10.62 -22.56 18.47
C GLU A 501 11.31 -23.53 17.51
N THR A 502 10.54 -24.29 16.73
CA THR A 502 11.09 -25.13 15.68
C THR A 502 11.46 -24.25 14.50
N MET A 503 12.51 -23.44 14.66
CA MET A 503 13.20 -22.79 13.57
C MET A 503 13.69 -23.85 12.59
N SER A 504 13.54 -23.57 11.29
CA SER A 504 13.96 -24.47 10.21
C SER A 504 15.50 -24.48 10.15
N SER A 505 16.12 -25.38 10.91
CA SER A 505 17.55 -25.32 11.26
C SER A 505 18.50 -25.21 10.05
N ARG A 506 18.14 -25.79 8.91
CA ARG A 506 18.96 -25.79 7.68
C ARG A 506 18.97 -24.46 6.92
N TRP A 507 17.97 -23.59 7.15
CA TRP A 507 17.86 -22.26 6.52
C TRP A 507 18.25 -21.12 7.49
N ALA A 508 18.39 -21.42 8.78
CA ALA A 508 18.64 -20.42 9.81
C ALA A 508 20.07 -19.85 9.75
N ALA A 509 20.16 -18.53 9.77
CA ALA A 509 21.42 -17.81 9.86
C ALA A 509 22.14 -18.08 11.20
N PRO A 510 23.49 -18.08 11.22
CA PRO A 510 24.28 -18.39 12.41
C PRO A 510 23.90 -17.56 13.65
N GLU A 511 23.66 -16.26 13.47
CA GLU A 511 23.34 -15.34 14.56
C GLU A 511 22.00 -15.62 15.24
N LEU A 512 21.07 -16.31 14.57
CA LEU A 512 19.79 -16.71 15.17
C LEU A 512 19.99 -17.73 16.29
N TYR A 513 20.98 -18.62 16.15
CA TYR A 513 21.36 -19.59 17.19
C TYR A 513 22.03 -18.93 18.40
N GLU A 514 22.55 -17.72 18.23
CA GLU A 514 23.14 -16.89 19.27
C GLU A 514 22.09 -16.02 19.98
N GLY A 515 20.83 -16.08 19.54
CA GLY A 515 19.70 -15.34 20.10
C GLY A 515 19.50 -13.96 19.47
N ALA A 516 20.10 -13.68 18.32
CA ALA A 516 19.77 -12.49 17.55
C ALA A 516 18.32 -12.57 17.02
N PRO A 517 17.60 -11.45 16.91
CA PRO A 517 16.29 -11.44 16.29
C PRO A 517 16.39 -11.62 14.78
N CYS A 518 15.35 -12.18 14.15
CA CYS A 518 15.21 -12.13 12.69
C CYS A 518 15.29 -10.69 12.16
N SER A 519 15.98 -10.52 11.05
CA SER A 519 16.26 -9.27 10.34
C SER A 519 16.29 -9.51 8.82
N PHE A 520 16.41 -8.45 8.02
CA PHE A 520 16.60 -8.60 6.57
C PHE A 520 17.85 -9.43 6.22
N THR A 521 18.92 -9.29 7.00
CA THR A 521 20.16 -10.05 6.75
C THR A 521 20.00 -11.54 7.08
N THR A 522 19.13 -11.90 8.04
CA THR A 522 18.81 -13.32 8.28
C THR A 522 17.89 -13.87 7.20
N ASP A 523 16.96 -13.07 6.67
CA ASP A 523 16.15 -13.47 5.52
C ASP A 523 17.00 -13.69 4.26
N VAL A 524 17.99 -12.84 4.00
CA VAL A 524 18.91 -13.00 2.87
C VAL A 524 19.72 -14.29 2.99
N TYR A 525 20.15 -14.67 4.20
CA TYR A 525 20.80 -15.96 4.41
C TYR A 525 19.86 -17.12 4.06
N ALA A 526 18.62 -17.07 4.56
CA ALA A 526 17.57 -18.05 4.27
C ALA A 526 17.17 -18.07 2.78
N LEU A 527 17.23 -16.92 2.10
CA LEU A 527 16.99 -16.78 0.66
C LEU A 527 18.04 -17.58 -0.12
N GLY A 528 19.32 -17.44 0.20
CA GLY A 528 20.37 -18.25 -0.43
C GLY A 528 20.13 -19.76 -0.26
N MET A 529 19.69 -20.19 0.93
CA MET A 529 19.33 -21.58 1.20
C MET A 529 18.09 -22.04 0.41
N THR A 530 17.09 -21.17 0.28
CA THR A 530 15.85 -21.43 -0.48
C THR A 530 16.09 -21.48 -1.98
N VAL A 531 16.98 -20.64 -2.51
CA VAL A 531 17.41 -20.70 -3.91
C VAL A 531 18.20 -21.98 -4.16
N LEU A 532 19.11 -22.37 -3.25
CA LEU A 532 19.81 -23.64 -3.35
C LEU A 532 18.83 -24.82 -3.42
N GLU A 533 17.85 -24.85 -2.50
CA GLU A 533 16.78 -25.86 -2.46
C GLU A 533 15.94 -25.86 -3.74
N THR A 534 15.62 -24.68 -4.29
CA THR A 534 14.84 -24.57 -5.53
C THR A 534 15.62 -25.10 -6.73
N ILE A 535 16.92 -24.81 -6.80
CA ILE A 535 17.79 -25.25 -7.89
C ILE A 535 18.05 -26.77 -7.84
N THR A 536 18.30 -27.33 -6.66
CA THR A 536 18.60 -28.76 -6.50
C THR A 536 17.34 -29.61 -6.40
N GLY A 537 16.24 -29.07 -5.87
CA GLY A 537 15.08 -29.85 -5.44
C GLY A 537 15.34 -30.64 -4.15
N GLU A 538 16.43 -30.35 -3.45
CA GLU A 538 16.83 -31.02 -2.21
C GLU A 538 17.00 -30.01 -1.07
N VAL A 539 16.68 -30.42 0.15
CA VAL A 539 16.89 -29.56 1.33
C VAL A 539 18.38 -29.18 1.47
N PRO A 540 18.70 -27.96 1.96
CA PRO A 540 20.08 -27.57 2.21
C PRO A 540 20.78 -28.53 3.16
N TRP A 541 22.06 -28.82 2.89
CA TRP A 541 22.83 -29.85 3.59
C TRP A 541 22.21 -31.26 3.46
N SER A 542 21.71 -31.59 2.26
CA SER A 542 21.18 -32.92 1.93
C SER A 542 22.14 -34.04 2.37
N GLY A 543 21.58 -35.10 2.94
CA GLY A 543 22.34 -36.23 3.52
C GLY A 543 22.99 -35.98 4.89
N GLN A 544 23.01 -34.75 5.41
CA GLN A 544 23.57 -34.44 6.73
C GLN A 544 22.52 -34.47 7.85
N THR A 545 22.95 -34.78 9.07
CA THR A 545 22.09 -34.73 10.26
C THR A 545 21.91 -33.29 10.77
N GLU A 546 20.80 -32.97 11.44
CA GLU A 546 20.58 -31.64 12.03
C GLU A 546 21.70 -31.22 12.99
N HIS A 547 22.24 -32.17 13.77
CA HIS A 547 23.37 -31.93 14.67
C HIS A 547 24.64 -31.51 13.91
N PHE A 548 24.92 -32.15 12.77
CA PHE A 548 26.04 -31.76 11.93
C PHE A 548 25.83 -30.36 11.34
N VAL A 549 24.64 -30.08 10.83
CA VAL A 549 24.30 -28.75 10.26
C VAL A 549 24.47 -27.67 11.32
N LEU A 550 23.94 -27.88 12.52
CA LEU A 550 24.10 -26.95 13.63
C LEU A 550 25.59 -26.72 13.94
N PHE A 551 26.38 -27.79 14.04
CA PHE A 551 27.83 -27.71 14.28
C PHE A 551 28.58 -26.97 13.18
N ALA A 552 28.27 -27.25 11.91
CA ALA A 552 28.91 -26.63 10.75
C ALA A 552 28.59 -25.14 10.66
N VAL A 553 27.32 -24.76 10.82
CA VAL A 553 26.86 -23.37 10.71
C VAL A 553 27.33 -22.53 11.90
N THR A 554 27.23 -23.04 13.13
CA THR A 554 27.50 -22.23 14.34
C THR A 554 28.96 -22.23 14.76
N LEU A 555 29.63 -23.39 14.78
CA LEU A 555 30.99 -23.52 15.31
C LEU A 555 32.05 -23.39 14.22
N LYS A 556 31.81 -23.99 13.05
CA LYS A 556 32.77 -23.96 11.94
C LYS A 556 32.56 -22.80 10.97
N ARG A 557 31.37 -22.18 10.99
CA ARG A 557 30.99 -21.09 10.08
C ARG A 557 31.11 -21.50 8.60
N GLU A 558 30.77 -22.76 8.32
CA GLU A 558 30.77 -23.38 7.00
C GLU A 558 29.40 -23.21 6.31
N CYS A 559 29.38 -23.26 4.98
CA CYS A 559 28.15 -23.33 4.18
C CYS A 559 28.08 -24.69 3.45
N PRO A 560 26.94 -25.04 2.82
CA PRO A 560 26.82 -26.25 2.01
C PRO A 560 27.91 -26.36 0.95
N GLU A 561 28.27 -27.59 0.60
CA GLU A 561 29.12 -27.86 -0.55
C GLU A 561 28.38 -27.56 -1.86
N ARG A 562 29.15 -27.21 -2.91
CA ARG A 562 28.60 -26.92 -4.24
C ARG A 562 28.00 -28.20 -4.85
N PRO A 563 26.71 -28.23 -5.21
CA PRO A 563 26.12 -29.39 -5.85
C PRO A 563 26.49 -29.39 -7.34
N GLU A 564 27.66 -29.95 -7.69
CA GLU A 564 28.21 -29.94 -9.05
C GLU A 564 27.25 -30.50 -10.12
N ALA A 565 26.35 -31.41 -9.75
CA ALA A 565 25.34 -31.95 -10.67
C ALA A 565 24.30 -30.90 -11.12
N HIS A 566 24.07 -29.86 -10.33
CA HIS A 566 23.06 -28.82 -10.58
C HIS A 566 23.66 -27.43 -10.83
N ILE A 567 24.83 -27.17 -10.23
CA ILE A 567 25.57 -25.92 -10.35
C ILE A 567 27.01 -26.28 -10.75
N PRO A 568 27.26 -26.76 -11.99
CA PRO A 568 28.58 -27.25 -12.39
C PRO A 568 29.61 -26.14 -12.45
N THR A 569 30.81 -26.42 -11.96
CA THR A 569 32.00 -25.59 -12.17
C THR A 569 32.32 -25.53 -13.68
N TYR A 570 32.71 -24.36 -14.18
CA TYR A 570 32.98 -24.11 -15.62
C TYR A 570 31.75 -24.12 -16.55
N SER A 571 30.54 -23.99 -16.02
CA SER A 571 29.39 -23.56 -16.83
C SER A 571 29.35 -22.05 -16.97
N GLU A 572 28.67 -21.55 -18.01
CA GLU A 572 28.57 -20.12 -18.32
C GLU A 572 28.10 -19.29 -17.11
N HIS A 573 27.13 -19.81 -16.35
CA HIS A 573 26.53 -19.12 -15.22
C HIS A 573 26.69 -19.82 -13.86
N GLY A 574 27.22 -21.05 -13.79
CA GLY A 574 27.32 -21.79 -12.53
C GLY A 574 28.20 -21.10 -11.49
N ASP A 575 29.35 -20.55 -11.91
CA ASP A 575 30.24 -19.82 -10.99
C ASP A 575 29.61 -18.52 -10.49
N ALA A 576 28.84 -17.84 -11.36
CA ALA A 576 28.10 -16.65 -10.99
C ALA A 576 27.00 -16.97 -9.95
N LEU A 577 26.20 -18.01 -10.19
CA LEU A 577 25.17 -18.46 -9.26
C LEU A 577 25.78 -18.86 -7.91
N TRP A 578 26.84 -19.67 -7.94
CA TRP A 578 27.51 -20.10 -6.73
C TRP A 578 28.10 -18.92 -5.95
N SER A 579 28.65 -17.92 -6.63
CA SER A 579 29.14 -16.69 -5.99
C SER A 579 28.02 -15.89 -5.33
N VAL A 580 26.82 -15.80 -5.94
CA VAL A 580 25.67 -15.13 -5.34
C VAL A 580 25.21 -15.84 -4.08
N LEU A 581 25.12 -17.18 -4.11
CA LEU A 581 24.75 -17.98 -2.95
C LEU A 581 25.75 -17.81 -1.80
N ARG A 582 27.05 -17.87 -2.10
CA ARG A 582 28.12 -17.63 -1.12
C ARG A 582 28.07 -16.23 -0.52
N TRP A 583 27.69 -15.22 -1.31
CA TRP A 583 27.54 -13.85 -0.82
C TRP A 583 26.35 -13.72 0.17
N CYS A 584 25.24 -14.42 -0.09
CA CYS A 584 24.12 -14.50 0.85
C CYS A 584 24.51 -15.17 2.19
N TRP A 585 25.48 -16.09 2.15
CA TRP A 585 25.95 -16.84 3.33
C TRP A 585 27.20 -16.24 4.00
N GLU A 586 27.53 -14.97 3.72
CA GLU A 586 28.60 -14.30 4.44
C GLU A 586 28.37 -14.35 5.95
N ASN A 587 29.43 -14.66 6.70
CA ASN A 587 29.34 -14.86 8.14
C ASN A 587 29.07 -13.55 8.88
N ASP A 588 29.57 -12.44 8.36
CA ASP A 588 29.27 -11.10 8.82
C ASP A 588 27.95 -10.62 8.20
N PRO A 589 26.86 -10.44 8.98
CA PRO A 589 25.58 -10.00 8.46
C PRO A 589 25.66 -8.67 7.71
N GLY A 590 26.58 -7.78 8.07
CA GLY A 590 26.78 -6.48 7.41
C GLY A 590 27.42 -6.56 6.02
N LYS A 591 27.95 -7.72 5.63
CA LYS A 591 28.54 -7.97 4.30
C LYS A 591 27.60 -8.71 3.36
N ARG A 592 26.48 -9.23 3.87
CA ARG A 592 25.45 -9.89 3.05
C ARG A 592 24.80 -8.86 2.11
N PRO A 593 24.38 -9.27 0.92
CA PRO A 593 23.66 -8.39 0.00
C PRO A 593 22.28 -8.01 0.53
N THR A 594 21.67 -6.99 -0.06
CA THR A 594 20.21 -6.81 0.02
C THR A 594 19.51 -7.77 -0.94
N ALA A 595 18.22 -8.07 -0.70
CA ALA A 595 17.43 -8.89 -1.62
C ALA A 595 17.40 -8.30 -3.06
N GLU A 596 17.35 -6.97 -3.19
CA GLU A 596 17.43 -6.28 -4.47
C GLU A 596 18.78 -6.47 -5.20
N GLN A 597 19.89 -6.49 -4.45
CA GLN A 597 21.21 -6.78 -5.03
C GLN A 597 21.31 -8.24 -5.49
N VAL A 598 20.71 -9.17 -4.76
CA VAL A 598 20.60 -10.58 -5.18
C VAL A 598 19.79 -10.69 -6.46
N LYS A 599 18.64 -9.99 -6.54
CA LYS A 599 17.77 -9.93 -7.72
C LYS A 599 18.55 -9.51 -8.97
N SER A 600 19.21 -8.36 -8.91
CA SER A 600 19.99 -7.82 -10.03
C SER A 600 21.10 -8.77 -10.52
N LYS A 601 21.71 -9.56 -9.62
CA LYS A 601 22.71 -10.56 -10.00
C LYS A 601 22.09 -11.81 -10.62
N MET A 602 20.90 -12.20 -10.17
CA MET A 602 20.18 -13.39 -10.64
C MET A 602 19.48 -13.18 -11.99
N GLU A 603 19.13 -11.95 -12.37
CA GLU A 603 18.48 -11.62 -13.66
C GLU A 603 19.20 -12.16 -14.89
N ASN A 604 20.54 -12.29 -14.82
CA ASN A 604 21.35 -12.78 -15.94
C ASN A 604 21.61 -14.30 -15.90
N ILE A 605 21.14 -15.00 -14.86
CA ILE A 605 21.40 -16.42 -14.66
C ILE A 605 20.24 -17.24 -15.23
N THR A 606 20.55 -18.01 -16.27
CA THR A 606 19.55 -18.80 -17.01
C THR A 606 19.77 -20.31 -16.86
N LYS A 607 18.70 -21.09 -17.00
CA LYS A 607 18.75 -22.56 -17.06
C LYS A 607 19.74 -23.09 -18.10
N GLN A 608 19.86 -22.40 -19.24
CA GLN A 608 20.79 -22.81 -20.30
C GLN A 608 22.25 -22.61 -19.89
N GLY A 609 22.57 -21.48 -19.27
CA GLY A 609 23.95 -21.21 -18.83
C GLY A 609 24.41 -22.01 -17.62
N LEU A 610 23.51 -22.74 -16.94
CA LEU A 610 23.88 -23.73 -15.92
C LEU A 610 24.24 -25.11 -16.49
N ARG A 611 24.11 -25.33 -17.80
CA ARG A 611 24.56 -26.59 -18.42
C ARG A 611 26.08 -26.65 -18.44
N SER A 612 26.65 -27.79 -18.07
CA SER A 612 28.08 -28.02 -18.20
C SER A 612 28.47 -27.90 -19.68
N ILE A 613 29.50 -27.10 -19.96
CA ILE A 613 30.16 -27.12 -21.25
C ILE A 613 30.96 -28.43 -21.28
N GLU A 614 30.41 -29.49 -21.88
CA GLU A 614 31.23 -30.64 -22.24
C GLU A 614 32.31 -30.11 -23.20
N VAL A 615 33.55 -30.05 -22.71
CA VAL A 615 34.69 -29.95 -23.62
C VAL A 615 34.73 -31.29 -24.34
N ASP A 616 34.29 -31.30 -25.60
CA ASP A 616 34.52 -32.39 -26.54
C ASP A 616 36.04 -32.64 -26.64
N MET A 617 36.57 -33.48 -25.75
CA MET A 617 37.93 -34.03 -25.82
C MET A 617 37.99 -35.20 -26.81
N ALA A 618 37.12 -35.23 -27.83
CA ALA A 618 37.05 -36.29 -28.83
C ALA A 618 37.77 -35.95 -30.15
N ASP A 619 38.32 -34.73 -30.32
CA ASP A 619 38.94 -34.32 -31.60
C ASP A 619 40.41 -33.86 -31.49
N VAL A 620 41.17 -34.42 -30.53
CA VAL A 620 42.64 -34.44 -30.60
C VAL A 620 43.10 -35.85 -30.98
N GLY A 621 42.61 -36.31 -32.14
CA GLY A 621 43.08 -37.51 -32.82
C GLY A 621 44.15 -37.17 -33.86
N THR A 622 45.38 -37.60 -33.58
CA THR A 622 46.43 -38.00 -34.55
C THR A 622 46.80 -37.03 -35.68
N SER A 623 47.95 -36.38 -35.53
CA SER A 623 48.85 -36.07 -36.66
C SER A 623 50.09 -36.93 -36.62
#